data_AF-A0A7V8CT22-F1
#
_entry.id   AF-A0A7V8CT22-F1
#
_cell.length_a   1.000
_cell.length_b   1.000
_cell.length_c   1.000
_cell.angle_alpha   90.00
_cell.angle_beta   90.00
_cell.angle_gamma   90.00
#
_symmetry.space_group_name_H-M   'P 1'
#
loop_
_entity.id
_entity.type
_entity.pdbx_description
1 polymer ?
#
loop_
_entity_poly.entity_id
_entity_poly.type
_entity_poly.pdbx_seq_one_letter_code
_entity_poly.pdbx_strand_id
1 'polypeptide(L)'
;MRYCRGTVGVHYYNELLNFFTHAVRDGHEAQDLVQNAFERLLSAQHAGQRTDNPRAMLYQIARNLLVDRHRHLRVRQHDSDEVLQQQAALPSCEPEKVVAGMQRLRLLADTIEALPPRCRAAFVRHRIDGLSHADVAAEMGISVNMVERHVMLAVAACRKALAEDTAHDCLPPRRARWLPQAAASIAALCMLAAGWGGWRYWQSLPVFEQHYASARGQQLAADLPDGSHLQFDTSTSADVTLYRQRRQVRLSEGQVLFQVQGDRARPFDVLAGAARITVVGTRFVVRHTPGSGQGAVQVAVLEGQVKVQSTAPGAPPVTVQLLPGQTISADALGRLGPVGSMPVNAMADWLAGRLNFDNVPLADVLAELARYGDSGLAVRDARVAGLPVTASVELAHIDRFARSLPLVLPVRLLPDGCGGQVIAAATAK
;
A
#
# COMPACT_ATOMS: atom_id res chain seq x y z
N MET A 1 -4.70 -35.27 30.47
CA MET A 1 -5.78 -36.28 30.27
C MET A 1 -5.36 -37.67 30.79
N ARG A 2 -5.43 -37.93 32.10
CA ARG A 2 -5.34 -39.30 32.67
C ARG A 2 -6.15 -39.40 33.97
N TYR A 3 -7.47 -39.23 33.90
CA TYR A 3 -8.39 -39.77 34.92
C TYR A 3 -9.85 -39.91 34.48
N CYS A 4 -10.21 -39.61 33.24
CA CYS A 4 -11.57 -39.86 32.74
C CYS A 4 -11.76 -41.34 32.32
N ARG A 5 -11.62 -42.27 33.26
CA ARG A 5 -12.14 -43.65 33.14
C ARG A 5 -13.12 -43.90 34.28
N GLY A 6 -14.29 -43.28 34.15
CA GLY A 6 -15.46 -43.47 34.98
C GLY A 6 -16.63 -42.68 34.41
N THR A 7 -17.76 -43.32 34.15
CA THR A 7 -18.97 -42.75 33.53
C THR A 7 -19.52 -41.49 34.24
N VAL A 8 -19.08 -41.25 35.47
CA VAL A 8 -19.45 -40.09 36.29
C VAL A 8 -18.73 -38.80 35.87
N GLY A 9 -17.50 -38.85 35.35
CA GLY A 9 -16.73 -37.66 34.97
C GLY A 9 -17.25 -36.95 33.70
N VAL A 10 -17.77 -37.72 32.75
CA VAL A 10 -18.27 -37.22 31.46
C VAL A 10 -19.60 -36.48 31.62
N HIS A 11 -20.45 -36.90 32.57
CA HIS A 11 -21.73 -36.25 32.82
C HIS A 11 -21.59 -34.83 33.38
N TYR A 12 -20.64 -34.61 34.30
CA TYR A 12 -20.40 -33.28 34.85
C TYR A 12 -19.73 -32.33 33.85
N TYR A 13 -18.93 -32.87 32.92
CA TYR A 13 -18.27 -32.08 31.88
C TYR A 13 -19.30 -31.39 30.96
N ASN A 14 -20.29 -32.14 30.46
CA ASN A 14 -21.31 -31.60 29.56
C ASN A 14 -22.26 -30.63 30.27
N GLU A 15 -22.59 -30.88 31.54
CA GLU A 15 -23.39 -29.93 32.35
C GLU A 15 -22.67 -28.59 32.55
N LEU A 16 -21.37 -28.61 32.88
CA LEU A 16 -20.58 -27.40 33.05
C LEU A 16 -20.34 -26.68 31.72
N LEU A 17 -20.15 -27.42 30.62
CA LEU A 17 -19.98 -26.82 29.30
C LEU A 17 -21.25 -26.05 28.87
N ASN A 18 -22.43 -26.63 29.09
CA ASN A 18 -23.71 -25.93 28.87
C ASN A 18 -23.88 -24.71 29.79
N PHE A 19 -23.44 -24.83 31.05
CA PHE A 19 -23.46 -23.71 31.99
C PHE A 19 -22.57 -22.55 31.53
N PHE A 20 -21.34 -22.81 31.08
CA PHE A 20 -20.43 -21.77 30.62
C PHE A 20 -20.76 -21.22 29.24
N THR A 21 -21.29 -22.02 28.32
CA THR A 21 -21.73 -21.53 27.00
C THR A 21 -22.93 -20.58 27.09
N HIS A 22 -23.77 -20.70 28.13
CA HIS A 22 -24.78 -19.69 28.42
C HIS A 22 -24.21 -18.39 29.02
N ALA A 23 -23.05 -18.47 29.69
CA ALA A 23 -22.37 -17.31 30.29
C ALA A 23 -21.37 -16.63 29.34
N VAL A 24 -20.84 -17.35 28.35
CA VAL A 24 -19.77 -16.91 27.44
C VAL A 24 -20.18 -17.20 26.00
N ARG A 25 -20.15 -16.17 25.13
CA ARG A 25 -20.62 -16.26 23.73
C ARG A 25 -19.69 -17.05 22.80
N ASP A 26 -18.52 -17.48 23.27
CA ASP A 26 -17.52 -18.22 22.52
C ASP A 26 -17.39 -19.66 23.07
N GLY A 27 -17.51 -20.64 22.18
CA GLY A 27 -17.50 -22.07 22.52
C GLY A 27 -16.13 -22.61 22.92
N HIS A 28 -15.03 -22.06 22.38
CA HIS A 28 -13.68 -22.51 22.73
C HIS A 28 -13.27 -22.04 24.13
N GLU A 29 -13.61 -20.79 24.46
CA GLU A 29 -13.41 -20.23 25.79
C GLU A 29 -14.22 -20.96 26.88
N ALA A 30 -15.43 -21.41 26.55
CA ALA A 30 -16.23 -22.22 27.46
C ALA A 30 -15.52 -23.56 27.80
N GLN A 31 -14.86 -24.19 26.83
CA GLN A 31 -14.11 -25.43 27.06
C GLN A 31 -12.90 -25.23 27.98
N ASP A 32 -12.16 -24.12 27.83
CA ASP A 32 -11.03 -23.79 28.69
C ASP A 32 -11.44 -23.51 30.15
N LEU A 33 -12.60 -22.88 30.36
CA LEU A 33 -13.14 -22.65 31.71
C LEU A 33 -13.59 -23.94 32.39
N VAL A 34 -14.17 -24.87 31.62
CA VAL A 34 -14.48 -26.22 32.14
C VAL A 34 -13.20 -26.93 32.57
N GLN A 35 -12.17 -26.90 31.72
CA GLN A 35 -10.88 -27.53 32.00
C GLN A 35 -10.24 -26.97 33.29
N ASN A 36 -10.21 -25.64 33.45
CA ASN A 36 -9.71 -24.98 34.66
C ASN A 36 -10.50 -25.34 35.93
N ALA A 37 -11.81 -25.52 35.82
CA ALA A 37 -12.65 -25.90 36.95
C ALA A 37 -12.32 -27.31 37.46
N PHE A 38 -12.09 -28.26 36.54
CA PHE A 38 -11.68 -29.62 36.88
C PHE A 38 -10.26 -29.69 37.43
N GLU A 39 -9.33 -28.87 36.92
CA GLU A 39 -7.96 -28.81 37.44
C GLU A 39 -7.93 -28.32 38.89
N ARG A 40 -8.66 -27.25 39.22
CA ARG A 40 -8.77 -26.75 40.61
C ARG A 40 -9.43 -27.76 41.54
N LEU A 41 -10.42 -28.53 41.07
CA LEU A 41 -11.02 -29.61 41.84
C LEU A 41 -10.01 -30.72 42.15
N LEU A 42 -9.27 -31.19 41.14
CA LEU A 42 -8.29 -32.26 41.29
C LEU A 42 -7.15 -31.84 42.21
N SER A 43 -6.68 -30.59 42.12
CA SER A 43 -5.66 -30.05 43.03
C SER A 43 -6.16 -29.98 44.48
N ALA A 44 -7.42 -29.59 44.71
CA ALA A 44 -8.00 -29.56 46.05
C ALA A 44 -8.17 -30.97 46.66
N GLN A 45 -8.50 -31.97 45.84
CA GLN A 45 -8.60 -33.36 46.28
C GLN A 45 -7.22 -33.96 46.64
N HIS A 46 -6.18 -33.65 45.86
CA HIS A 46 -4.80 -34.09 46.17
C HIS A 46 -4.23 -33.41 47.42
N ALA A 47 -4.71 -32.21 47.77
CA ALA A 47 -4.36 -31.51 49.02
C ALA A 47 -5.06 -32.08 50.27
N GLY A 48 -5.75 -33.22 50.17
CA GLY A 48 -6.33 -33.95 51.30
C GLY A 48 -7.71 -33.47 51.76
N GLN A 49 -8.36 -32.55 51.05
CA GLN A 49 -9.74 -32.16 51.33
C GLN A 49 -10.72 -33.22 50.80
N ARG A 50 -11.19 -34.09 51.70
CA ARG A 50 -12.31 -34.99 51.42
C ARG A 50 -13.60 -34.18 51.35
N THR A 51 -14.24 -34.20 50.19
CA THR A 51 -15.50 -33.49 49.95
C THR A 51 -16.63 -34.48 49.72
N ASP A 52 -17.66 -34.40 50.55
CA ASP A 52 -18.84 -35.29 50.49
C ASP A 52 -19.74 -35.01 49.27
N ASN A 53 -19.53 -33.88 48.56
CA ASN A 53 -20.29 -33.54 47.35
C ASN A 53 -19.43 -32.80 46.30
N PRO A 54 -18.81 -33.54 45.35
CA PRO A 54 -17.90 -32.95 44.36
C PRO A 54 -18.61 -32.04 43.35
N ARG A 55 -19.92 -32.24 43.11
CA ARG A 55 -20.71 -31.43 42.17
C ARG A 55 -20.91 -30.01 42.66
N ALA A 56 -21.26 -29.83 43.94
CA ALA A 56 -21.46 -28.51 44.53
C ALA A 56 -20.17 -27.68 44.51
N MET A 57 -19.03 -28.34 44.78
CA MET A 57 -17.71 -27.72 44.73
C MET A 57 -17.34 -27.28 43.31
N LEU A 58 -17.63 -28.09 42.29
CA LEU A 58 -17.40 -27.70 40.89
C LEU A 58 -18.18 -26.45 40.49
N TYR A 59 -19.46 -26.34 40.86
CA TYR A 59 -20.26 -25.15 40.56
C TYR A 59 -19.79 -23.91 41.35
N GLN A 60 -19.27 -24.09 42.55
CA GLN A 60 -18.65 -23.01 43.33
C GLN A 60 -17.35 -22.53 42.65
N ILE A 61 -16.49 -23.45 42.21
CA ILE A 61 -15.28 -23.12 41.45
C ILE A 61 -15.64 -22.42 40.14
N ALA A 62 -16.66 -22.91 39.42
CA ALA A 62 -17.12 -22.31 38.17
C ALA A 62 -17.64 -20.87 38.34
N ARG A 63 -18.43 -20.62 39.39
CA ARG A 63 -18.91 -19.26 39.70
C ARG A 63 -17.75 -18.34 40.05
N ASN A 64 -16.79 -18.83 40.83
CA ASN A 64 -15.60 -18.05 41.18
C ASN A 64 -14.75 -17.74 39.93
N LEU A 65 -14.59 -18.67 39.00
CA LEU A 65 -13.89 -18.45 37.73
C LEU A 65 -14.56 -17.38 36.86
N LEU A 66 -15.90 -17.33 36.81
CA LEU A 66 -16.62 -16.26 36.10
C LEU A 66 -16.44 -14.89 36.76
N VAL A 67 -16.48 -14.83 38.10
CA VAL A 67 -16.23 -13.58 38.84
C VAL A 67 -14.79 -13.10 38.64
N ASP A 68 -13.83 -14.01 38.70
CA ASP A 68 -12.40 -13.73 38.52
C ASP A 68 -12.11 -13.25 37.10
N ARG A 69 -12.76 -13.85 36.09
CA ARG A 69 -12.75 -13.34 34.70
C ARG A 69 -13.27 -11.92 34.63
N HIS A 70 -14.42 -11.63 35.23
CA HIS A 70 -14.97 -10.27 35.26
C HIS A 70 -14.06 -9.28 35.97
N ARG A 71 -13.31 -9.70 36.99
CA ARG A 71 -12.29 -8.88 37.66
C ARG A 71 -11.05 -8.70 36.80
N HIS A 72 -10.54 -9.75 36.16
CA HIS A 72 -9.37 -9.67 35.27
C HIS A 72 -9.63 -8.85 34.01
N LEU A 73 -10.84 -8.91 33.44
CA LEU A 73 -11.25 -8.03 32.35
C LEU A 73 -11.32 -6.56 32.81
N ARG A 74 -11.70 -6.30 34.07
CA ARG A 74 -11.70 -4.96 34.68
C ARG A 74 -10.30 -4.44 35.05
N VAL A 75 -9.35 -5.33 35.39
CA VAL A 75 -7.97 -4.95 35.76
C VAL A 75 -7.08 -4.80 34.51
N ARG A 76 -7.26 -5.64 33.47
CA ARG A 76 -6.63 -5.40 32.15
C ARG A 76 -7.07 -4.09 31.51
N GLN A 77 -8.22 -3.54 31.92
CA GLN A 77 -8.70 -2.21 31.55
C GLN A 77 -8.02 -1.05 32.32
N HIS A 78 -7.21 -1.31 33.37
CA HIS A 78 -6.49 -0.27 34.11
C HIS A 78 -4.97 -0.25 33.82
N ASP A 79 -4.36 -1.35 33.38
CA ASP A 79 -2.91 -1.40 33.06
C ASP A 79 -2.56 -0.91 31.63
N SER A 80 -3.53 -0.34 30.91
CA SER A 80 -3.41 0.03 29.48
C SER A 80 -3.52 1.54 29.23
N ASP A 81 -3.15 2.38 30.20
CA ASP A 81 -3.42 3.84 30.15
C ASP A 81 -2.28 4.71 29.56
N GLU A 82 -1.17 4.13 29.06
CA GLU A 82 -0.07 4.95 28.50
C GLU A 82 0.17 4.88 26.97
N VAL A 83 -0.51 4.03 26.18
CA VAL A 83 -0.06 3.81 24.76
C VAL A 83 -1.09 3.96 23.63
N LEU A 84 -2.40 4.12 23.82
CA LEU A 84 -3.28 4.34 22.64
C LEU A 84 -4.40 5.36 22.84
N GLN A 85 -4.10 6.59 22.40
CA GLN A 85 -5.05 7.66 22.04
C GLN A 85 -5.92 7.33 20.81
N GLN A 86 -5.90 6.09 20.31
CA GLN A 86 -6.57 5.72 19.06
C GLN A 86 -7.31 4.39 19.26
N GLN A 87 -8.65 4.46 19.31
CA GLN A 87 -9.60 3.34 19.15
C GLN A 87 -9.89 2.48 20.39
N ALA A 88 -10.72 3.00 21.29
CA ALA A 88 -11.93 2.31 21.72
C ALA A 88 -12.89 3.32 22.32
N ALA A 89 -13.92 3.69 21.56
CA ALA A 89 -15.08 4.36 22.11
C ALA A 89 -15.55 3.58 23.35
N LEU A 90 -15.86 4.31 24.43
CA LEU A 90 -16.89 3.85 25.38
C LEU A 90 -17.98 3.17 24.54
N PRO A 91 -18.47 1.95 24.86
CA PRO A 91 -19.63 1.42 24.16
C PRO A 91 -20.65 2.54 24.19
N SER A 92 -20.95 3.12 23.03
CA SER A 92 -21.68 4.37 22.96
C SER A 92 -22.92 4.15 23.80
N CYS A 93 -23.01 4.90 24.90
CA CYS A 93 -24.23 4.93 25.69
C CYS A 93 -25.23 5.62 24.77
N GLU A 94 -25.84 4.83 23.88
CA GLU A 94 -26.97 5.22 23.06
C GLU A 94 -27.93 5.94 24.03
N PRO A 95 -28.28 7.21 23.79
CA PRO A 95 -29.07 8.00 24.74
C PRO A 95 -30.36 7.26 25.13
N GLU A 96 -30.91 6.47 24.20
CA GLU A 96 -32.07 5.60 24.39
C GLU A 96 -31.86 4.49 25.44
N LYS A 97 -30.66 3.86 25.51
CA LYS A 97 -30.37 2.80 26.50
C LYS A 97 -30.15 3.35 27.90
N VAL A 98 -29.56 4.54 28.02
CA VAL A 98 -29.40 5.22 29.31
C VAL A 98 -30.75 5.64 29.85
N VAL A 99 -31.62 6.19 28.99
CA VAL A 99 -32.99 6.57 29.37
C VAL A 99 -33.81 5.34 29.76
N ALA A 100 -33.77 4.25 28.98
CA ALA A 100 -34.46 3.01 29.33
C ALA A 100 -33.97 2.39 30.65
N GLY A 101 -32.65 2.45 30.91
CA GLY A 101 -32.07 2.03 32.19
C GLY A 101 -32.55 2.88 33.37
N MET A 102 -32.59 4.21 33.20
CA MET A 102 -33.10 5.13 34.22
C MET A 102 -34.61 4.96 34.46
N GLN A 103 -35.41 4.68 33.43
CA GLN A 103 -36.84 4.41 33.55
C GLN A 103 -37.12 3.12 34.33
N ARG A 104 -36.39 2.03 34.04
CA ARG A 104 -36.50 0.76 34.79
C ARG A 104 -36.14 0.91 36.25
N LEU A 105 -35.11 1.69 36.56
CA LEU A 105 -34.73 1.98 37.94
C LEU A 105 -35.80 2.78 38.69
N ARG A 106 -36.43 3.76 38.02
CA ARG A 106 -37.56 4.52 38.60
C ARG A 106 -38.77 3.63 38.86
N LEU A 107 -39.14 2.78 37.90
CA LEU A 107 -40.25 1.83 38.05
C LEU A 107 -40.02 0.87 39.22
N LEU A 108 -38.80 0.36 39.39
CA LEU A 108 -38.45 -0.45 40.56
C LEU A 108 -38.55 0.35 41.87
N ALA A 109 -38.08 1.59 41.90
CA ALA A 109 -38.18 2.43 43.08
C ALA A 109 -39.65 2.67 43.49
N ASP A 110 -40.51 3.06 42.53
CA ASP A 110 -41.93 3.30 42.76
C ASP A 110 -42.66 2.02 43.25
N THR A 111 -42.33 0.86 42.66
CA THR A 111 -42.94 -0.41 43.07
C THR A 111 -42.53 -0.83 44.48
N ILE A 112 -41.27 -0.58 44.87
CA ILE A 112 -40.78 -0.81 46.22
C ILE A 112 -41.50 0.12 47.21
N GLU A 113 -41.71 1.39 46.84
CA GLU A 113 -42.44 2.33 47.68
C GLU A 113 -43.92 1.97 47.87
N ALA A 114 -44.56 1.43 46.83
CA ALA A 114 -45.96 0.98 46.87
C ALA A 114 -46.20 -0.33 47.64
N LEU A 115 -45.14 -1.06 48.03
CA LEU A 115 -45.27 -2.28 48.82
C LEU A 115 -45.85 -1.99 50.22
N PRO A 116 -46.58 -2.97 50.82
CA PRO A 116 -47.02 -2.86 52.21
C PRO A 116 -45.83 -2.54 53.14
N PRO A 117 -46.01 -1.67 54.15
CA PRO A 117 -44.90 -1.06 54.89
C PRO A 117 -43.97 -2.08 55.56
N ARG A 118 -44.52 -3.18 56.08
CA ARG A 118 -43.74 -4.29 56.67
C ARG A 118 -43.00 -5.12 55.60
N CYS A 119 -43.58 -5.28 54.42
CA CYS A 119 -42.96 -5.99 53.29
C CYS A 119 -41.75 -5.20 52.76
N ARG A 120 -41.94 -3.88 52.57
CA ARG A 120 -40.90 -2.94 52.16
C ARG A 120 -39.74 -2.89 53.16
N ALA A 121 -40.06 -2.77 54.45
CA ALA A 121 -39.06 -2.70 55.51
C ALA A 121 -38.17 -3.96 55.60
N ALA A 122 -38.76 -5.15 55.42
CA ALA A 122 -38.01 -6.42 55.36
C ALA A 122 -37.12 -6.51 54.10
N PHE A 123 -37.64 -6.07 52.95
CA PHE A 123 -36.93 -6.14 51.67
C PHE A 123 -35.73 -5.19 51.62
N VAL A 124 -35.90 -3.94 52.04
CA VAL A 124 -34.82 -2.93 52.07
C VAL A 124 -33.69 -3.39 52.99
N ARG A 125 -34.01 -3.80 54.22
CA ARG A 125 -33.01 -4.27 55.19
C ARG A 125 -32.20 -5.46 54.70
N HIS A 126 -32.85 -6.41 54.03
CA HIS A 126 -32.16 -7.59 53.53
C HIS A 126 -31.36 -7.34 52.23
N ARG A 127 -31.92 -6.59 51.26
CA ARG A 127 -31.34 -6.47 49.91
C ARG A 127 -30.51 -5.20 49.69
N ILE A 128 -30.83 -4.12 50.40
CA ILE A 128 -30.11 -2.85 50.30
C ILE A 128 -29.10 -2.74 51.43
N ASP A 129 -29.52 -3.02 52.67
CA ASP A 129 -28.64 -2.91 53.84
C ASP A 129 -27.83 -4.21 54.11
N GLY A 130 -28.17 -5.31 53.44
CA GLY A 130 -27.41 -6.57 53.45
C GLY A 130 -27.58 -7.43 54.71
N LEU A 131 -28.56 -7.13 55.56
CA LEU A 131 -28.80 -7.86 56.81
C LEU A 131 -29.32 -9.30 56.57
N SER A 132 -29.00 -10.23 57.47
CA SER A 132 -29.48 -11.61 57.37
C SER A 132 -30.97 -11.71 57.72
N HIS A 133 -31.67 -12.77 57.27
CA HIS A 133 -33.09 -12.95 57.58
C HIS A 133 -33.36 -13.08 59.09
N ALA A 134 -32.38 -13.56 59.88
CA ALA A 134 -32.47 -13.67 61.33
C ALA A 134 -32.37 -12.30 62.01
N ASP A 135 -31.47 -11.43 61.53
CA ASP A 135 -31.29 -10.08 62.08
C ASP A 135 -32.49 -9.19 61.76
N VAL A 136 -33.02 -9.29 60.53
CA VAL A 136 -34.24 -8.57 60.12
C VAL A 136 -35.45 -9.04 60.94
N ALA A 137 -35.55 -10.33 61.26
CA ALA A 137 -36.60 -10.88 62.10
C ALA A 137 -36.55 -10.34 63.53
N ALA A 138 -35.35 -10.29 64.11
CA ALA A 138 -35.11 -9.73 65.44
C ALA A 138 -35.44 -8.22 65.49
N GLU A 139 -35.02 -7.45 64.48
CA GLU A 139 -35.24 -6.01 64.42
C GLU A 139 -36.72 -5.64 64.18
N MET A 140 -37.43 -6.44 63.39
CA MET A 140 -38.84 -6.18 63.06
C MET A 140 -39.84 -6.85 64.00
N GLY A 141 -39.38 -7.63 64.98
CA GLY A 141 -40.23 -8.33 65.95
C GLY A 141 -41.17 -9.37 65.32
N ILE A 142 -40.71 -10.05 64.26
CA ILE A 142 -41.48 -11.07 63.52
C ILE A 142 -40.65 -12.36 63.34
N SER A 143 -41.30 -13.47 62.99
CA SER A 143 -40.57 -14.73 62.74
C SER A 143 -39.76 -14.69 61.44
N VAL A 144 -38.67 -15.46 61.38
CA VAL A 144 -37.82 -15.59 60.18
C VAL A 144 -38.63 -16.03 58.97
N ASN A 145 -39.56 -16.98 59.15
CA ASN A 145 -40.48 -17.42 58.09
C ASN A 145 -41.36 -16.29 57.54
N MET A 146 -41.77 -15.34 58.38
CA MET A 146 -42.52 -14.16 57.93
C MET A 146 -41.63 -13.17 57.17
N VAL A 147 -40.37 -13.01 57.57
CA VAL A 147 -39.39 -12.20 56.82
C VAL A 147 -39.15 -12.80 55.43
N GLU A 148 -38.92 -14.11 55.33
CA GLU A 148 -38.74 -14.80 54.05
C GLU A 148 -39.97 -14.63 53.14
N ARG A 149 -41.17 -14.78 53.71
CA ARG A 149 -42.43 -14.54 53.00
C ARG A 149 -42.55 -13.09 52.51
N HIS A 150 -42.18 -12.11 53.33
CA HIS A 150 -42.18 -10.69 52.93
C HIS A 150 -41.16 -10.40 51.82
N VAL A 151 -39.93 -10.91 51.94
CA VAL A 151 -38.90 -10.74 50.89
C VAL A 151 -39.34 -11.39 49.58
N MET A 152 -39.94 -12.58 49.64
CA MET A 152 -40.46 -13.27 48.45
C MET A 152 -41.57 -12.47 47.77
N LEU A 153 -42.52 -11.92 48.54
CA LEU A 153 -43.60 -11.08 48.00
C LEU A 153 -43.05 -9.80 47.35
N ALA A 154 -42.05 -9.16 47.96
CA ALA A 154 -41.40 -7.98 47.40
C ALA A 154 -40.66 -8.31 46.09
N VAL A 155 -39.90 -9.41 46.04
CA VAL A 155 -39.20 -9.86 44.82
C VAL A 155 -40.20 -10.20 43.71
N ALA A 156 -41.33 -10.85 44.05
CA ALA A 156 -42.38 -11.18 43.10
C ALA A 156 -43.03 -9.92 42.51
N ALA A 157 -43.30 -8.90 43.33
CA ALA A 157 -43.84 -7.62 42.88
C ALA A 157 -42.87 -6.89 41.95
N CYS A 158 -41.58 -6.81 42.30
CA CYS A 158 -40.55 -6.19 41.45
C CYS A 158 -40.37 -6.92 40.11
N ARG A 159 -40.42 -8.26 40.12
CA ARG A 159 -40.37 -9.06 38.88
C ARG A 159 -41.59 -8.83 38.00
N LYS A 160 -42.78 -8.74 38.60
CA LYS A 160 -44.02 -8.48 37.86
C LYS A 160 -43.98 -7.10 37.20
N ALA A 161 -43.55 -6.08 37.93
CA ALA A 161 -43.45 -4.72 37.39
C ALA A 161 -42.42 -4.61 36.25
N LEU A 162 -41.26 -5.27 36.38
CA LEU A 162 -40.28 -5.35 35.29
C LEU A 162 -40.81 -6.14 34.07
N ALA A 163 -41.63 -7.17 34.30
CA ALA A 163 -42.24 -7.94 33.22
C ALA A 163 -43.29 -7.13 32.43
N GLU A 164 -44.09 -6.31 33.14
CA GLU A 164 -45.07 -5.41 32.53
C GLU A 164 -44.41 -4.29 31.71
N ASP A 165 -43.25 -3.79 32.15
CA ASP A 165 -42.41 -2.85 31.38
C ASP A 165 -41.83 -3.50 30.11
N THR A 166 -41.32 -4.74 30.21
CA THR A 166 -40.88 -5.49 29.02
C THR A 166 -42.01 -5.83 28.04
N ALA A 167 -43.27 -5.86 28.51
CA ALA A 167 -44.42 -6.07 27.65
C ALA A 167 -44.84 -4.78 26.90
N HIS A 168 -44.55 -3.59 27.44
CA HIS A 168 -44.71 -2.31 26.75
C HIS A 168 -43.61 -2.06 25.69
N ASP A 169 -42.42 -2.64 25.91
CA ASP A 169 -41.33 -2.68 24.92
C ASP A 169 -41.57 -3.69 23.77
N CYS A 170 -42.58 -4.55 23.88
CA CYS A 170 -42.98 -5.47 22.81
C CYS A 170 -43.85 -4.77 21.75
N LEU A 171 -43.29 -3.75 21.09
CA LEU A 171 -43.58 -3.61 19.67
C LEU A 171 -43.13 -4.93 19.00
N PRO A 172 -43.97 -5.58 18.17
CA PRO A 172 -43.55 -6.81 17.50
C PRO A 172 -42.24 -6.52 16.77
N PRO A 173 -41.25 -7.44 16.76
CA PRO A 173 -40.10 -7.24 15.91
C PRO A 173 -40.65 -7.13 14.50
N ARG A 174 -40.64 -5.91 13.93
CA ARG A 174 -40.77 -5.75 12.49
C ARG A 174 -39.63 -6.59 11.96
N ARG A 175 -39.93 -7.80 11.48
CA ARG A 175 -38.96 -8.67 10.84
C ARG A 175 -38.30 -7.80 9.80
N ALA A 176 -37.09 -7.33 10.11
CA ALA A 176 -36.39 -6.41 9.27
C ALA A 176 -36.07 -7.20 8.00
N ARG A 177 -36.88 -7.01 6.96
CA ARG A 177 -36.61 -7.41 5.57
C ARG A 177 -35.33 -6.73 5.01
N TRP A 178 -34.49 -6.17 5.88
CA TRP A 178 -33.33 -5.33 5.60
C TRP A 178 -32.00 -6.09 5.80
N LEU A 179 -32.02 -7.26 6.47
CA LEU A 179 -30.85 -8.17 6.53
C LEU A 179 -30.45 -8.79 5.17
N PRO A 180 -31.36 -9.11 4.21
CA PRO A 180 -30.91 -9.46 2.86
C PRO A 180 -30.37 -8.25 2.08
N GLN A 181 -30.74 -7.00 2.43
CA GLN A 181 -30.25 -5.80 1.73
C GLN A 181 -28.82 -5.45 2.16
N ALA A 182 -28.46 -5.61 3.43
CA ALA A 182 -27.09 -5.36 3.91
C ALA A 182 -26.07 -6.38 3.36
N ALA A 183 -26.43 -7.68 3.33
CA ALA A 183 -25.60 -8.71 2.69
C ALA A 183 -25.52 -8.54 1.17
N ALA A 184 -26.63 -8.16 0.52
CA ALA A 184 -26.65 -7.84 -0.91
C ALA A 184 -25.79 -6.61 -1.24
N SER A 185 -25.76 -5.58 -0.37
CA SER A 185 -24.91 -4.40 -0.58
C SER A 185 -23.42 -4.69 -0.46
N ILE A 186 -23.01 -5.58 0.46
CA ILE A 186 -21.61 -6.02 0.58
C ILE A 186 -21.23 -6.86 -0.63
N ALA A 187 -22.07 -7.81 -1.05
CA ALA A 187 -21.83 -8.61 -2.24
C ALA A 187 -21.77 -7.76 -3.52
N ALA A 188 -22.65 -6.76 -3.65
CA ALA A 188 -22.64 -5.80 -4.75
C ALA A 188 -21.36 -4.94 -4.74
N LEU A 189 -20.92 -4.48 -3.56
CA LEU A 189 -19.68 -3.73 -3.43
C LEU A 189 -18.46 -4.58 -3.78
N CYS A 190 -18.41 -5.85 -3.34
CA CYS A 190 -17.35 -6.78 -3.70
C CYS A 190 -17.34 -7.08 -5.20
N MET A 191 -18.51 -7.27 -5.83
CA MET A 191 -18.61 -7.44 -7.29
C MET A 191 -18.20 -6.18 -8.06
N LEU A 192 -18.56 -4.99 -7.58
CA LEU A 192 -18.11 -3.72 -8.16
C LEU A 192 -16.61 -3.53 -7.98
N ALA A 193 -16.05 -3.86 -6.83
CA ALA A 193 -14.62 -3.79 -6.57
C ALA A 193 -13.83 -4.81 -7.42
N ALA A 194 -14.34 -6.04 -7.55
CA ALA A 194 -13.75 -7.06 -8.42
C ALA A 194 -13.89 -6.69 -9.90
N GLY A 195 -15.02 -6.14 -10.31
CA GLY A 195 -15.25 -5.62 -11.65
C GLY A 195 -14.34 -4.44 -11.97
N TRP A 196 -14.19 -3.48 -11.05
CA TRP A 196 -13.28 -2.34 -11.18
C TRP A 196 -11.81 -2.78 -11.18
N GLY A 197 -11.44 -3.71 -10.30
CA GLY A 197 -10.10 -4.29 -10.23
C GLY A 197 -9.76 -5.07 -11.49
N GLY A 198 -10.68 -5.92 -11.97
CA GLY A 198 -10.55 -6.67 -13.21
C GLY A 198 -10.49 -5.77 -14.44
N TRP A 199 -11.32 -4.73 -14.50
CA TRP A 199 -11.27 -3.70 -15.55
C TRP A 199 -9.94 -2.94 -15.56
N ARG A 200 -9.46 -2.50 -14.39
CA ARG A 200 -8.18 -1.81 -14.25
C ARG A 200 -7.01 -2.74 -14.62
N TYR A 201 -7.05 -4.00 -14.22
CA TYR A 201 -6.06 -4.99 -14.60
C TYR A 201 -6.06 -5.22 -16.10
N TRP A 202 -7.23 -5.41 -16.71
CA TRP A 202 -7.38 -5.54 -18.15
C TRP A 202 -6.88 -4.31 -18.92
N GLN A 203 -7.09 -3.09 -18.40
CA GLN A 203 -6.52 -1.87 -18.98
C GLN A 203 -4.99 -1.80 -18.84
N SER A 204 -4.40 -2.45 -17.83
CA SER A 204 -2.96 -2.50 -17.62
C SER A 204 -2.24 -3.56 -18.47
N LEU A 205 -2.97 -4.48 -19.08
CA LEU A 205 -2.38 -5.46 -20.00
C LEU A 205 -1.91 -4.75 -21.28
N PRO A 206 -0.66 -5.02 -21.74
CA PRO A 206 -0.16 -4.47 -22.99
C PRO A 206 -0.97 -5.03 -24.17
N VAL A 207 -1.24 -4.17 -25.15
CA VAL A 207 -1.83 -4.55 -26.44
C VAL A 207 -0.74 -4.92 -27.44
N PHE A 208 0.42 -4.28 -27.30
CA PHE A 208 1.61 -4.54 -28.10
C PHE A 208 2.85 -4.34 -27.24
N GLU A 209 3.80 -5.25 -27.36
CA GLU A 209 5.09 -5.18 -26.68
C GLU A 209 6.16 -5.75 -27.59
N GLN A 210 7.21 -4.97 -27.86
CA GLN A 210 8.31 -5.39 -28.69
C GLN A 210 9.61 -4.70 -28.27
N HIS A 211 10.69 -5.49 -28.23
CA HIS A 211 12.05 -5.00 -28.05
C HIS A 211 12.68 -4.68 -29.41
N TYR A 212 13.31 -3.52 -29.51
CA TYR A 212 14.09 -3.10 -30.68
C TYR A 212 15.54 -2.87 -30.29
N ALA A 213 16.45 -3.44 -31.07
CA ALA A 213 17.88 -3.26 -30.91
C ALA A 213 18.56 -3.09 -32.27
N SER A 214 19.40 -2.08 -32.40
CA SER A 214 20.27 -1.88 -33.56
C SER A 214 21.72 -2.22 -33.21
N ALA A 215 22.42 -2.89 -34.12
CA ALA A 215 23.85 -3.15 -33.96
C ALA A 215 24.69 -1.88 -34.12
N ARG A 216 25.97 -1.95 -33.74
CA ARG A 216 26.94 -0.88 -34.03
C ARG A 216 27.07 -0.68 -35.54
N GLY A 217 26.94 0.56 -36.00
CA GLY A 217 26.95 0.96 -37.40
C GLY A 217 25.65 0.67 -38.16
N GLN A 218 24.64 0.09 -37.51
CA GLN A 218 23.35 -0.20 -38.11
C GLN A 218 22.31 0.84 -37.68
N GLN A 219 21.49 1.28 -38.65
CA GLN A 219 20.26 2.01 -38.38
C GLN A 219 19.07 1.09 -38.61
N LEU A 220 18.04 1.23 -37.77
CA LEU A 220 16.81 0.43 -37.84
C LEU A 220 15.60 1.35 -37.90
N ALA A 221 14.65 1.07 -38.78
CA ALA A 221 13.36 1.74 -38.81
C ALA A 221 12.26 0.77 -38.36
N ALA A 222 11.30 1.27 -37.58
CA ALA A 222 10.15 0.50 -37.11
C ALA A 222 8.86 1.31 -37.21
N ASP A 223 7.84 0.69 -37.78
CA ASP A 223 6.48 1.20 -37.83
C ASP A 223 5.68 0.59 -36.69
N LEU A 224 5.05 1.44 -35.87
CA LEU A 224 4.26 1.00 -34.73
C LEU A 224 2.77 0.83 -35.10
N PRO A 225 2.03 -0.06 -34.42
CA PRO A 225 0.60 -0.26 -34.69
C PRO A 225 -0.30 0.96 -34.48
N ASP A 226 0.18 2.01 -33.81
CA ASP A 226 -0.54 3.27 -33.60
C ASP A 226 -0.32 4.28 -34.75
N GLY A 227 0.48 3.91 -35.77
CA GLY A 227 0.86 4.78 -36.89
C GLY A 227 2.09 5.65 -36.62
N SER A 228 2.74 5.51 -35.47
CA SER A 228 3.99 6.22 -35.19
C SER A 228 5.17 5.53 -35.86
N HIS A 229 6.17 6.31 -36.27
CA HIS A 229 7.38 5.82 -36.93
C HIS A 229 8.62 6.11 -36.06
N LEU A 230 9.44 5.09 -35.81
CA LEU A 230 10.67 5.19 -35.03
C LEU A 230 11.88 4.90 -35.91
N GLN A 231 12.90 5.74 -35.81
CA GLN A 231 14.20 5.51 -36.44
C GLN A 231 15.26 5.44 -35.35
N PHE A 232 15.88 4.26 -35.21
CA PHE A 232 16.92 3.96 -34.24
C PHE A 232 18.29 4.15 -34.89
N ASP A 233 19.13 4.89 -34.20
CA ASP A 233 20.52 5.08 -34.57
C ASP A 233 21.40 3.88 -34.19
N THR A 234 22.69 3.93 -34.49
CA THR A 234 23.69 2.93 -34.09
C THR A 234 23.63 2.58 -32.60
N SER A 235 23.79 1.28 -32.29
CA SER A 235 23.93 0.77 -30.92
C SER A 235 22.83 1.28 -29.98
N THR A 236 21.58 1.14 -30.41
CA THR A 236 20.41 1.64 -29.70
C THR A 236 19.55 0.48 -29.23
N SER A 237 19.06 0.56 -27.99
CA SER A 237 18.17 -0.45 -27.40
C SER A 237 16.96 0.21 -26.76
N ALA A 238 15.77 -0.22 -27.15
CA ALA A 238 14.51 0.29 -26.62
C ALA A 238 13.41 -0.76 -26.52
N ASP A 239 12.61 -0.67 -25.47
CA ASP A 239 11.38 -1.46 -25.30
C ASP A 239 10.16 -0.59 -25.61
N VAL A 240 9.34 -1.03 -26.55
CA VAL A 240 8.10 -0.35 -26.92
C VAL A 240 6.93 -1.14 -26.33
N THR A 241 6.11 -0.48 -25.52
CA THR A 241 4.91 -1.06 -24.92
C THR A 241 3.71 -0.13 -25.15
N LEU A 242 2.72 -0.60 -25.90
CA LEU A 242 1.48 0.13 -26.15
C LEU A 242 0.34 -0.47 -25.31
N TYR A 243 -0.36 0.38 -24.58
CA TYR A 243 -1.52 0.03 -23.78
C TYR A 243 -2.80 0.62 -24.40
N ARG A 244 -3.95 0.25 -23.85
CA ARG A 244 -5.24 0.79 -24.28
C ARG A 244 -5.39 2.30 -24.03
N GLN A 245 -4.72 2.85 -23.00
CA GLN A 245 -4.87 4.25 -22.59
C GLN A 245 -3.57 5.08 -22.59
N ARG A 246 -2.42 4.46 -22.88
CA ARG A 246 -1.13 5.15 -22.93
C ARG A 246 -0.18 4.41 -23.87
N ARG A 247 0.80 5.12 -24.40
CA ARG A 247 1.85 4.56 -25.25
C ARG A 247 3.18 4.86 -24.60
N GLN A 248 4.03 3.85 -24.45
CA GLN A 248 5.26 4.00 -23.69
C GLN A 248 6.44 3.39 -24.45
N VAL A 249 7.56 4.10 -24.49
CA VAL A 249 8.85 3.60 -24.95
C VAL A 249 9.86 3.78 -23.85
N ARG A 250 10.63 2.75 -23.54
CA ARG A 250 11.77 2.84 -22.63
C ARG A 250 13.04 2.79 -23.46
N LEU A 251 13.78 3.88 -23.50
CA LEU A 251 15.08 3.97 -24.18
C LEU A 251 16.18 3.65 -23.17
N SER A 252 16.75 2.46 -23.28
CA SER A 252 17.80 1.99 -22.39
C SER A 252 19.13 2.65 -22.71
N GLU A 253 19.46 2.78 -23.99
CA GLU A 253 20.64 3.47 -24.49
C GLU A 253 20.51 3.76 -26.00
N GLY A 254 21.33 4.69 -26.50
CA GLY A 254 21.42 5.04 -27.91
C GLY A 254 20.59 6.27 -28.27
N GLN A 255 20.15 6.35 -29.51
CA GLN A 255 19.48 7.53 -30.04
C GLN A 255 18.33 7.15 -30.97
N VAL A 256 17.20 7.83 -30.84
CA VAL A 256 15.99 7.55 -31.61
C VAL A 256 15.35 8.86 -32.07
N LEU A 257 15.00 8.92 -33.36
CA LEU A 257 14.04 9.89 -33.87
C LEU A 257 12.63 9.30 -33.80
N PHE A 258 11.75 10.02 -33.12
CA PHE A 258 10.35 9.69 -32.96
C PHE A 258 9.53 10.60 -33.88
N GLN A 259 8.69 9.99 -34.72
CA GLN A 259 7.61 10.68 -35.43
C GLN A 259 6.29 10.09 -34.94
N VAL A 260 5.70 10.77 -33.94
CA VAL A 260 4.56 10.23 -33.20
C VAL A 260 3.25 10.64 -33.83
N GLN A 261 2.37 9.67 -34.07
CA GLN A 261 1.02 9.92 -34.55
C GLN A 261 0.17 10.59 -33.45
N GLY A 262 -0.52 11.67 -33.82
CA GLY A 262 -1.33 12.49 -32.93
C GLY A 262 -2.50 11.75 -32.28
N ASP A 263 -2.47 11.57 -30.96
CA ASP A 263 -3.60 11.01 -30.18
C ASP A 263 -3.65 11.64 -28.78
N ARG A 264 -4.60 12.54 -28.53
CA ARG A 264 -4.76 13.24 -27.24
C ARG A 264 -5.28 12.34 -26.13
N ALA A 265 -6.02 11.28 -26.47
CA ALA A 265 -6.57 10.37 -25.47
C ALA A 265 -5.49 9.41 -24.95
N ARG A 266 -4.44 9.15 -25.74
CA ARG A 266 -3.34 8.26 -25.39
C ARG A 266 -2.00 8.98 -25.62
N PRO A 267 -1.49 9.73 -24.64
CA PRO A 267 -0.18 10.36 -24.76
C PRO A 267 0.92 9.31 -24.98
N PHE A 268 2.01 9.75 -25.61
CA PHE A 268 3.18 8.95 -25.90
C PHE A 268 4.32 9.37 -24.97
N ASP A 269 4.73 8.44 -24.10
CA ASP A 269 5.75 8.65 -23.09
C ASP A 269 7.05 7.94 -23.48
N VAL A 270 8.15 8.67 -23.59
CA VAL A 270 9.50 8.11 -23.72
C VAL A 270 10.20 8.24 -22.37
N LEU A 271 10.66 7.11 -21.82
CA LEU A 271 11.44 7.06 -20.59
C LEU A 271 12.92 6.84 -20.93
N ALA A 272 13.77 7.79 -20.56
CA ALA A 272 15.22 7.70 -20.72
C ALA A 272 15.89 8.08 -19.40
N GLY A 273 16.48 7.09 -18.71
CA GLY A 273 17.00 7.29 -17.36
C GLY A 273 15.94 7.89 -16.41
N ALA A 274 16.27 9.02 -15.79
CA ALA A 274 15.37 9.76 -14.89
C ALA A 274 14.45 10.78 -15.61
N ALA A 275 14.57 10.92 -16.93
CA ALA A 275 13.76 11.82 -17.74
C ALA A 275 12.55 11.09 -18.34
N ARG A 276 11.37 11.69 -18.19
CA ARG A 276 10.13 11.30 -18.86
C ARG A 276 9.76 12.37 -19.88
N ILE A 277 9.68 11.97 -21.13
CA ILE A 277 9.33 12.83 -22.26
C ILE A 277 7.91 12.48 -22.70
N THR A 278 6.97 13.40 -22.52
CA THR A 278 5.56 13.19 -22.88
C THR A 278 5.19 14.03 -24.09
N VAL A 279 4.59 13.38 -25.09
CA VAL A 279 4.15 14.00 -26.34
C VAL A 279 2.78 13.50 -26.79
N VAL A 280 2.17 14.18 -27.76
CA VAL A 280 0.87 13.79 -28.33
C VAL A 280 0.99 13.45 -29.82
N GLY A 281 1.60 14.36 -30.58
CA GLY A 281 1.88 14.20 -32.00
C GLY A 281 3.01 15.15 -32.36
N THR A 282 4.23 14.65 -32.35
CA THR A 282 5.46 15.45 -32.41
C THR A 282 6.53 14.69 -33.17
N ARG A 283 7.50 15.47 -33.66
CA ARG A 283 8.73 14.94 -34.24
C ARG A 283 9.91 15.43 -33.42
N PHE A 284 10.67 14.52 -32.84
CA PHE A 284 11.73 14.86 -31.88
C PHE A 284 12.77 13.75 -31.82
N VAL A 285 13.96 14.08 -31.32
CA VAL A 285 15.06 13.15 -31.10
C VAL A 285 15.28 13.02 -29.60
N VAL A 286 15.49 11.79 -29.15
CA VAL A 286 15.99 11.50 -27.80
C VAL A 286 17.28 10.71 -27.94
N ARG A 287 18.32 11.18 -27.26
CA ARG A 287 19.58 10.48 -27.06
C ARG A 287 19.74 10.15 -25.59
N HIS A 288 20.12 8.92 -25.29
CA HIS A 288 20.43 8.45 -23.94
C HIS A 288 21.78 7.73 -23.96
N THR A 289 22.78 8.29 -23.28
CA THR A 289 24.12 7.73 -23.17
C THR A 289 24.44 7.53 -21.69
N PRO A 290 24.06 6.39 -21.09
CA PRO A 290 24.25 6.15 -19.66
C PRO A 290 25.74 6.21 -19.29
N GLY A 291 26.04 6.76 -18.11
CA GLY A 291 27.41 6.89 -17.61
C GLY A 291 28.22 8.07 -18.15
N SER A 292 27.69 8.84 -19.11
CA SER A 292 28.28 10.13 -19.51
C SER A 292 28.00 11.20 -18.44
N GLY A 293 29.06 11.88 -17.97
CA GLY A 293 28.96 12.86 -16.87
C GLY A 293 28.24 14.17 -17.24
N GLN A 294 28.10 14.47 -18.54
CA GLN A 294 27.34 15.60 -19.07
C GLN A 294 26.37 15.08 -20.13
N GLY A 295 25.08 15.43 -20.02
CA GLY A 295 24.09 15.12 -21.07
C GLY A 295 23.72 13.65 -21.21
N ALA A 296 23.62 12.91 -20.09
CA ALA A 296 23.18 11.53 -20.07
C ALA A 296 21.90 11.32 -20.88
N VAL A 297 20.96 12.27 -20.83
CA VAL A 297 19.81 12.33 -21.73
C VAL A 297 19.83 13.66 -22.47
N GLN A 298 19.60 13.66 -23.78
CA GLN A 298 19.37 14.85 -24.57
C GLN A 298 18.08 14.72 -25.37
N VAL A 299 17.27 15.78 -25.38
CA VAL A 299 16.00 15.84 -26.10
C VAL A 299 16.02 17.06 -27.00
N ALA A 300 15.74 16.88 -28.29
CA ALA A 300 15.69 17.95 -29.28
C ALA A 300 14.39 17.87 -30.09
N VAL A 301 13.69 19.00 -30.25
CA VAL A 301 12.36 19.04 -30.86
C VAL A 301 12.41 19.60 -32.27
N LEU A 302 11.92 18.83 -33.24
CA LEU A 302 11.85 19.24 -34.64
C LEU A 302 10.48 19.87 -34.95
N GLU A 303 9.39 19.22 -34.51
CA GLU A 303 8.02 19.66 -34.76
C GLU A 303 7.11 19.36 -33.55
N GLY A 304 6.13 20.24 -33.31
CA GLY A 304 5.19 20.11 -32.21
C GLY A 304 5.74 20.57 -30.86
N GLN A 305 5.27 19.99 -29.75
CA GLN A 305 5.62 20.41 -28.40
C GLN A 305 5.90 19.22 -27.51
N VAL A 306 7.01 19.28 -26.76
CA VAL A 306 7.47 18.17 -25.94
C VAL A 306 7.53 18.60 -24.47
N LYS A 307 6.95 17.79 -23.59
CA LYS A 307 7.05 18.01 -22.14
C LYS A 307 8.12 17.08 -21.58
N VAL A 308 9.18 17.64 -21.01
CA VAL A 308 10.25 16.87 -20.36
C VAL A 308 10.10 17.04 -18.86
N GLN A 309 9.85 15.93 -18.17
CA GLN A 309 9.78 15.85 -16.72
C GLN A 309 10.99 15.10 -16.19
N SER A 310 11.76 15.73 -15.32
CA SER A 310 12.83 15.07 -14.57
C SER A 310 12.31 14.56 -13.24
N THR A 311 12.73 13.35 -12.89
CA THR A 311 12.48 12.74 -11.58
C THR A 311 13.81 12.43 -10.89
N ALA A 312 14.62 13.46 -10.68
CA ALA A 312 15.89 13.32 -9.95
C ALA A 312 15.65 12.87 -8.49
N PRO A 313 16.43 11.92 -7.95
CA PRO A 313 16.27 11.46 -6.58
C PRO A 313 16.43 12.61 -5.57
N GLY A 314 15.49 12.73 -4.62
CA GLY A 314 15.55 13.74 -3.56
C GLY A 314 15.17 15.17 -3.97
N ALA A 315 14.70 15.39 -5.21
CA ALA A 315 14.18 16.67 -5.67
C ALA A 315 12.72 16.55 -6.11
N PRO A 316 11.91 17.62 -5.99
CA PRO A 316 10.57 17.63 -6.58
C PRO A 316 10.67 17.51 -8.11
N PRO A 317 9.68 16.88 -8.77
CA PRO A 317 9.72 16.71 -10.21
C PRO A 317 9.66 18.07 -10.92
N VAL A 318 10.68 18.35 -11.73
CA VAL A 318 10.75 19.57 -12.55
C VAL A 318 10.22 19.25 -13.94
N THR A 319 9.38 20.12 -14.47
CA THR A 319 8.82 19.99 -15.81
C THR A 319 9.23 21.19 -16.66
N VAL A 320 9.73 20.92 -17.86
CA VAL A 320 10.05 21.93 -18.87
C VAL A 320 9.33 21.58 -20.17
N GLN A 321 8.79 22.57 -20.86
CA GLN A 321 8.18 22.42 -22.17
C GLN A 321 9.14 22.93 -23.24
N LEU A 322 9.32 22.14 -24.30
CA LEU A 322 10.17 22.44 -25.43
C LEU A 322 9.33 22.70 -26.68
N LEU A 323 9.74 23.71 -27.44
CA LEU A 323 9.22 24.11 -28.74
C LEU A 323 10.17 23.66 -29.86
N PRO A 324 9.72 23.70 -31.14
CA PRO A 324 10.57 23.38 -32.27
C PRO A 324 11.86 24.21 -32.29
N GLY A 325 13.00 23.58 -32.58
CA GLY A 325 14.32 24.20 -32.55
C GLY A 325 14.95 24.28 -31.14
N GLN A 326 14.26 23.81 -30.10
CA GLN A 326 14.80 23.78 -28.74
C GLN A 326 15.38 22.41 -28.39
N THR A 327 16.39 22.44 -27.52
CA THR A 327 17.04 21.25 -26.95
C THR A 327 17.18 21.40 -25.44
N ILE A 328 17.16 20.28 -24.71
CA ILE A 328 17.50 20.24 -23.29
C ILE A 328 18.33 18.99 -23.02
N SER A 329 19.26 19.10 -22.07
CA SER A 329 20.04 17.98 -21.57
C SER A 329 19.71 17.71 -20.11
N ALA A 330 19.64 16.44 -19.71
CA ALA A 330 19.63 16.00 -18.33
C ALA A 330 20.96 15.33 -17.99
N ASP A 331 21.54 15.64 -16.83
CA ASP A 331 22.73 14.95 -16.33
C ASP A 331 22.41 13.52 -15.84
N ALA A 332 23.44 12.78 -15.40
CA ALA A 332 23.28 11.42 -14.90
C ALA A 332 22.42 11.31 -13.62
N LEU A 333 22.26 12.41 -12.87
CA LEU A 333 21.37 12.50 -11.71
C LEU A 333 19.93 12.87 -12.10
N GLY A 334 19.70 13.11 -13.40
CA GLY A 334 18.42 13.53 -13.95
C GLY A 334 18.18 15.03 -13.91
N ARG A 335 19.11 15.87 -13.44
CA ARG A 335 18.88 17.31 -13.33
C ARG A 335 18.84 17.93 -14.72
N LEU A 336 17.80 18.72 -14.99
CA LEU A 336 17.64 19.40 -16.27
C LEU A 336 18.57 20.61 -16.34
N GLY A 337 19.34 20.71 -17.42
CA GLY A 337 20.10 21.90 -17.79
C GLY A 337 19.23 23.00 -18.40
N PRO A 338 19.83 24.12 -18.81
CA PRO A 338 19.10 25.18 -19.50
C PRO A 338 18.55 24.71 -20.84
N VAL A 339 17.44 25.32 -21.27
CA VAL A 339 16.92 25.12 -22.64
C VAL A 339 17.86 25.83 -23.62
N GLY A 340 18.43 25.06 -24.53
CA GLY A 340 19.25 25.54 -25.63
C GLY A 340 18.46 25.67 -26.94
N SER A 341 19.11 26.24 -27.95
CA SER A 341 18.59 26.34 -29.32
C SER A 341 19.51 25.58 -30.26
N MET A 342 18.93 24.82 -31.19
CA MET A 342 19.64 24.10 -32.24
C MET A 342 18.83 24.19 -33.54
N PRO A 343 19.49 24.37 -34.71
CA PRO A 343 18.80 24.33 -35.99
C PRO A 343 18.08 22.99 -36.21
N VAL A 344 16.81 23.01 -36.64
CA VAL A 344 15.97 21.80 -36.79
C VAL A 344 16.58 20.79 -37.78
N ASN A 345 17.21 21.27 -38.84
CA ASN A 345 17.93 20.42 -39.81
C ASN A 345 19.11 19.70 -39.15
N ALA A 346 19.84 20.36 -38.26
CA ALA A 346 21.00 19.78 -37.59
C ALA A 346 20.66 18.64 -36.61
N MET A 347 19.43 18.62 -36.09
CA MET A 347 19.00 17.64 -35.08
C MET A 347 18.89 16.20 -35.63
N ALA A 348 18.74 16.04 -36.95
CA ALA A 348 18.50 14.75 -37.59
C ALA A 348 19.47 14.42 -38.73
N ASP A 349 20.62 15.11 -38.82
CA ASP A 349 21.63 14.89 -39.87
C ASP A 349 22.16 13.45 -39.90
N TRP A 350 22.19 12.78 -38.76
CA TRP A 350 22.62 11.39 -38.62
C TRP A 350 21.75 10.42 -39.46
N LEU A 351 20.49 10.76 -39.73
CA LEU A 351 19.63 9.99 -40.65
C LEU A 351 20.12 10.03 -42.09
N ALA A 352 20.76 11.13 -42.49
CA ALA A 352 21.39 11.28 -43.80
C ALA A 352 22.84 10.75 -43.80
N GLY A 353 23.27 10.05 -42.75
CA GLY A 353 24.62 9.54 -42.61
C GLY A 353 25.67 10.63 -42.38
N ARG A 354 25.27 11.79 -41.83
CA ARG A 354 26.15 12.95 -41.62
C ARG A 354 26.19 13.34 -40.14
N LEU A 355 27.38 13.60 -39.61
CA LEU A 355 27.58 14.15 -38.28
C LEU A 355 28.19 15.53 -38.39
N ASN A 356 27.61 16.49 -37.67
CA ASN A 356 28.09 17.87 -37.63
C ASN A 356 28.61 18.18 -36.24
N PHE A 357 29.86 18.63 -36.20
CA PHE A 357 30.55 19.06 -34.99
C PHE A 357 30.81 20.55 -35.09
N ASP A 358 30.49 21.28 -34.03
CA ASP A 358 30.79 22.71 -33.92
C ASP A 358 31.48 22.98 -32.59
N ASN A 359 32.77 23.34 -32.65
CA ASN A 359 33.61 23.63 -31.50
C ASN A 359 33.63 22.49 -30.45
N VAL A 360 33.67 21.23 -30.92
CA VAL A 360 33.65 20.03 -30.07
C VAL A 360 35.09 19.52 -29.86
N PRO A 361 35.51 19.17 -28.64
CA PRO A 361 36.83 18.58 -28.41
C PRO A 361 37.08 17.34 -29.27
N LEU A 362 38.27 17.21 -29.84
CA LEU A 362 38.65 16.10 -30.71
C LEU A 362 38.41 14.73 -30.05
N ALA A 363 38.61 14.61 -28.74
CA ALA A 363 38.30 13.39 -27.99
C ALA A 363 36.83 12.98 -28.12
N ASP A 364 35.92 13.94 -27.96
CA ASP A 364 34.48 13.71 -28.02
C ASP A 364 34.03 13.41 -29.45
N VAL A 365 34.63 14.07 -30.45
CA VAL A 365 34.40 13.76 -31.88
C VAL A 365 34.79 12.32 -32.20
N LEU A 366 35.96 11.88 -31.76
CA LEU A 366 36.42 10.51 -31.99
C LEU A 366 35.58 9.48 -31.23
N ALA A 367 35.15 9.81 -30.00
CA ALA A 367 34.22 8.98 -29.25
C ALA A 367 32.87 8.86 -29.97
N GLU A 368 32.37 9.94 -30.58
CA GLU A 368 31.14 9.91 -31.37
C GLU A 368 31.30 9.06 -32.64
N LEU A 369 32.38 9.24 -33.39
CA LEU A 369 32.66 8.43 -34.59
C LEU A 369 32.83 6.95 -34.24
N ALA A 370 33.45 6.65 -33.10
CA ALA A 370 33.60 5.29 -32.61
C ALA A 370 32.23 4.61 -32.37
N ARG A 371 31.13 5.35 -32.14
CA ARG A 371 29.78 4.76 -32.05
C ARG A 371 29.31 4.11 -33.35
N TYR A 372 29.79 4.57 -34.51
CA TYR A 372 29.31 4.10 -35.82
C TYR A 372 30.21 3.04 -36.45
N GLY A 373 31.47 2.97 -36.05
CA GLY A 373 32.41 2.00 -36.57
C GLY A 373 33.79 2.18 -35.98
N ASP A 374 34.75 1.38 -36.43
CA ASP A 374 36.14 1.63 -36.11
C ASP A 374 36.61 2.83 -36.92
N SER A 375 36.93 3.93 -36.24
CA SER A 375 37.49 5.12 -36.88
C SER A 375 38.95 4.90 -37.29
N GLY A 376 39.62 3.87 -36.73
CA GLY A 376 41.05 3.67 -36.84
C GLY A 376 41.87 4.80 -36.24
N LEU A 377 41.26 5.69 -35.44
CA LEU A 377 41.87 6.90 -34.90
C LEU A 377 41.86 6.86 -33.36
N ALA A 378 43.02 7.06 -32.76
CA ALA A 378 43.17 7.20 -31.32
C ALA A 378 43.93 8.47 -30.96
N VAL A 379 43.51 9.17 -29.90
CA VAL A 379 44.28 10.28 -29.32
C VAL A 379 44.84 9.84 -27.98
N ARG A 380 46.16 9.98 -27.80
CA ARG A 380 46.85 9.66 -26.54
C ARG A 380 47.28 10.90 -25.76
N ASP A 381 47.55 12.01 -26.45
CA ASP A 381 47.95 13.27 -25.81
C ASP A 381 46.71 14.09 -25.42
N ALA A 382 46.56 14.35 -24.11
CA ALA A 382 45.45 15.15 -23.56
C ALA A 382 45.35 16.56 -24.17
N ARG A 383 46.48 17.17 -24.57
CA ARG A 383 46.50 18.50 -25.21
C ARG A 383 45.87 18.46 -26.59
N VAL A 384 46.13 17.40 -27.35
CA VAL A 384 45.54 17.16 -28.67
C VAL A 384 44.06 16.78 -28.54
N ALA A 385 43.72 16.00 -27.52
CA ALA A 385 42.36 15.55 -27.25
C ALA A 385 41.41 16.73 -26.99
N GLY A 386 41.91 17.81 -26.40
CA GLY A 386 41.16 19.04 -26.14
C GLY A 386 41.07 20.02 -27.30
N LEU A 387 41.69 19.75 -28.46
CA LEU A 387 41.60 20.66 -29.61
C LEU A 387 40.16 20.72 -30.14
N PRO A 388 39.56 21.92 -30.27
CA PRO A 388 38.21 22.04 -30.79
C PRO A 388 38.19 21.73 -32.29
N VAL A 389 37.16 21.02 -32.71
CA VAL A 389 36.92 20.62 -34.09
C VAL A 389 35.55 21.14 -34.52
N THR A 390 35.55 21.88 -35.63
CA THR A 390 34.33 22.20 -36.38
C THR A 390 34.43 21.49 -37.72
N ALA A 391 33.60 20.48 -37.95
CA ALA A 391 33.65 19.64 -39.14
C ALA A 391 32.30 18.98 -39.43
N SER A 392 32.07 18.68 -40.71
CA SER A 392 30.98 17.81 -41.16
C SER A 392 31.58 16.50 -41.66
N VAL A 393 31.15 15.38 -41.07
CA VAL A 393 31.69 14.05 -41.36
C VAL A 393 30.60 13.16 -41.94
N GLU A 394 30.86 12.57 -43.11
CA GLU A 394 30.00 11.54 -43.69
C GLU A 394 30.41 10.16 -43.13
N LEU A 395 29.46 9.45 -42.54
CA LEU A 395 29.68 8.15 -41.89
C LEU A 395 30.19 7.08 -42.86
N ALA A 396 29.84 7.18 -44.14
CA ALA A 396 30.34 6.29 -45.19
C ALA A 396 31.82 6.51 -45.53
N HIS A 397 32.42 7.64 -45.13
CA HIS A 397 33.77 8.07 -45.53
C HIS A 397 34.57 8.66 -44.35
N ILE A 398 34.53 8.01 -43.19
CA ILE A 398 35.27 8.43 -41.98
C ILE A 398 36.79 8.55 -42.27
N ASP A 399 37.31 7.76 -43.20
CA ASP A 399 38.70 7.80 -43.64
C ASP A 399 39.10 9.14 -44.30
N ARG A 400 38.16 9.84 -44.96
CA ARG A 400 38.41 11.18 -45.49
C ARG A 400 38.60 12.20 -44.38
N PHE A 401 37.81 12.10 -43.32
CA PHE A 401 37.96 12.94 -42.14
C PHE A 401 39.34 12.74 -41.50
N ALA A 402 39.76 11.49 -41.29
CA ALA A 402 41.08 11.15 -40.76
C ALA A 402 42.20 11.87 -41.54
N ARG A 403 42.21 11.75 -42.87
CA ARG A 403 43.24 12.36 -43.74
C ARG A 403 43.20 13.90 -43.75
N SER A 404 42.08 14.51 -43.38
CA SER A 404 41.93 15.97 -43.32
C SER A 404 42.42 16.59 -42.00
N LEU A 405 42.50 15.82 -40.91
CA LEU A 405 42.88 16.34 -39.59
C LEU A 405 44.20 17.11 -39.57
N PRO A 406 45.31 16.62 -40.19
CA PRO A 406 46.58 17.34 -40.20
C PRO A 406 46.57 18.63 -41.02
N LEU A 407 45.58 18.84 -41.88
CA LEU A 407 45.44 20.04 -42.70
C LEU A 407 44.76 21.19 -41.94
N VAL A 408 43.96 20.86 -40.94
CA VAL A 408 43.11 21.82 -40.20
C VAL A 408 43.59 22.02 -38.76
N LEU A 409 44.20 20.99 -38.15
CA LEU A 409 44.71 21.01 -36.80
C LEU A 409 46.23 20.79 -36.78
N PRO A 410 46.96 21.32 -35.78
CA PRO A 410 48.40 21.10 -35.60
C PRO A 410 48.69 19.69 -35.07
N VAL A 411 48.32 18.66 -35.86
CA VAL A 411 48.44 17.24 -35.50
C VAL A 411 49.12 16.45 -36.61
N ARG A 412 49.68 15.30 -36.27
CA ARG A 412 50.21 14.30 -37.19
C ARG A 412 49.60 12.94 -36.90
N LEU A 413 49.41 12.16 -37.96
CA LEU A 413 48.94 10.78 -37.88
C LEU A 413 50.18 9.88 -37.86
N LEU A 414 50.36 9.16 -36.76
CA LEU A 414 51.41 8.15 -36.59
C LEU A 414 50.78 6.76 -36.70
N PRO A 415 51.37 5.79 -37.39
CA PRO A 415 50.85 4.42 -37.38
C PRO A 415 50.90 3.85 -35.95
N ASP A 416 49.77 3.35 -35.47
CA ASP A 416 49.70 2.50 -34.27
C ASP A 416 49.97 1.08 -34.74
N GLY A 417 50.96 0.38 -34.18
CA GLY A 417 51.48 -0.91 -34.67
C GLY A 417 50.46 -2.05 -34.87
N CYS A 418 49.18 -1.82 -34.58
CA CYS A 418 48.03 -2.71 -34.83
C CYS A 418 47.21 -2.35 -36.08
N GLY A 419 47.71 -1.47 -36.96
CA GLY A 419 47.02 -1.06 -38.20
C GLY A 419 46.10 0.16 -38.08
N GLY A 420 46.07 0.81 -36.91
CA GLY A 420 45.38 2.09 -36.68
C GLY A 420 46.31 3.30 -36.79
N GLN A 421 45.80 4.48 -36.47
CA GLN A 421 46.53 5.74 -36.46
C GLN A 421 46.37 6.46 -35.11
N VAL A 422 47.50 6.85 -34.51
CA VAL A 422 47.55 7.72 -33.34
C VAL A 422 47.69 9.16 -33.80
N ILE A 423 46.81 10.03 -33.32
CA ILE A 423 46.88 11.46 -33.51
C ILE A 423 47.79 12.04 -32.43
N ALA A 424 48.91 12.62 -32.85
CA ALA A 424 49.90 13.27 -32.00
C ALA A 424 50.06 14.75 -32.36
N ALA A 425 50.54 15.58 -31.43
CA ALA A 425 50.79 16.99 -31.71
C ALA A 425 51.87 17.13 -32.79
N ALA A 426 51.66 18.04 -33.75
CA ALA A 426 52.72 18.46 -34.64
C ALA A 426 53.73 19.29 -33.82
N THR A 427 54.94 18.75 -33.60
CA THR A 427 56.03 19.55 -33.04
C THR A 427 56.32 20.72 -33.98
N ALA A 428 56.26 21.94 -33.44
CA ALA A 428 56.73 23.13 -34.12
C ALA A 428 58.22 22.92 -34.47
N LYS A 429 58.57 23.11 -35.75
CA LYS A 429 59.94 22.99 -36.23
C LYS A 429 60.67 24.31 -36.02
#